data_AF-A0A259F774-F1
#
_entry.id   AF-A0A259F774-F1
#
_cell.length_a   1.000
_cell.length_b   1.000
_cell.length_c   1.000
_cell.angle_alpha   90.00
_cell.angle_beta   90.00
_cell.angle_gamma   90.00
#
_symmetry.space_group_name_H-M   'P 1'
#
loop_
_entity.id
_entity.type
_entity.pdbx_description
1 polymer ?
#
loop_
_entity_poly.entity_id
_entity_poly.type
_entity_poly.pdbx_seq_one_letter_code
_entity_poly.pdbx_strand_id
1 'polypeptide(L)'
;MRNVHIDYHGPDRGFQAASLLAKDAAKENQMKDPTIISWHRSNRLGATPPYYDGANPETWWEKFGEGNGGGLEVSVGEDDYQFIMMDARGFETVGDVPLRNLTDRDGNPYLCLTPLQGRDSATPKPEACILLDGWAADQY
;
A
#
# COMPACT_ATOMS: atom_id res chain seq x y z
N MET A 1 -13.34 -11.20 5.75
CA MET A 1 -11.95 -11.64 5.49
C MET A 1 -11.61 -12.97 6.18
N ARG A 2 -10.63 -13.75 5.71
CA ARG A 2 -10.06 -14.94 6.41
C ARG A 2 -8.85 -14.53 7.24
N ASN A 3 -8.54 -15.23 8.34
CA ASN A 3 -7.45 -14.85 9.25
C ASN A 3 -6.48 -16.01 9.48
N VAL A 4 -5.18 -15.72 9.55
CA VAL A 4 -4.09 -16.66 9.86
C VAL A 4 -3.18 -16.04 10.91
N HIS A 5 -2.74 -16.85 11.87
CA HIS A 5 -1.81 -16.43 12.91
C HIS A 5 -0.48 -17.20 12.76
N ILE A 6 0.63 -16.48 12.90
CA ILE A 6 1.99 -17.04 12.87
C ILE A 6 2.67 -16.73 14.21
N ASP A 7 2.88 -17.77 15.01
CA ASP A 7 3.73 -17.70 16.18
C ASP A 7 5.20 -17.57 15.74
N TYR A 8 5.81 -16.41 15.97
CA TYR A 8 7.18 -16.14 15.57
C TYR A 8 8.03 -15.66 16.74
N HIS A 9 9.02 -16.47 17.10
CA HIS A 9 9.94 -16.22 18.22
C HIS A 9 11.37 -15.93 17.76
N GLY A 10 11.57 -15.61 16.48
CA GLY A 10 12.90 -15.29 15.94
C GLY A 10 13.46 -13.95 16.45
N PRO A 11 14.77 -13.73 16.30
CA PRO A 11 15.44 -12.54 16.79
C PRO A 11 15.10 -11.27 15.99
N ASP A 12 14.75 -11.42 14.70
CA ASP A 12 14.36 -10.30 13.83
C ASP A 12 12.84 -10.13 13.82
N ARG A 13 12.35 -9.20 14.65
CA ARG A 13 10.93 -8.81 14.73
C ARG A 13 10.64 -7.53 13.93
N GLY A 14 11.44 -7.24 12.91
CA GLY A 14 11.24 -6.09 12.04
C GLY A 14 10.09 -6.29 11.05
N PHE A 15 9.58 -5.18 10.51
CA PHE A 15 8.56 -5.18 9.45
C PHE A 15 8.96 -6.07 8.27
N GLN A 16 10.23 -6.03 7.85
CA GLN A 16 10.71 -6.81 6.71
C GLN A 16 10.54 -8.32 6.95
N ALA A 17 11.02 -8.84 8.07
CA ALA A 17 10.87 -10.26 8.43
C ALA A 17 9.39 -10.66 8.56
N ALA A 18 8.59 -9.86 9.26
CA ALA A 18 7.16 -10.11 9.44
C ALA A 18 6.40 -10.11 8.10
N SER A 19 6.73 -9.18 7.19
CA SER A 19 6.10 -9.07 5.87
C SER A 19 6.42 -10.27 4.96
N LEU A 20 7.60 -10.86 5.09
CA LEU A 20 7.98 -12.06 4.35
C LEU A 20 7.20 -13.28 4.85
N LEU A 21 7.09 -13.44 6.17
CA LEU A 21 6.28 -14.50 6.79
C LEU A 21 4.81 -14.39 6.38
N ALA A 22 4.25 -13.17 6.38
CA ALA A 22 2.88 -12.94 5.94
C ALA A 22 2.67 -13.29 4.46
N LYS A 23 3.62 -12.93 3.59
CA LYS A 23 3.57 -13.31 2.15
C LYS A 23 3.66 -14.81 1.94
N ASP A 24 4.48 -15.52 2.70
CA ASP A 24 4.60 -16.97 2.56
C ASP A 24 3.36 -17.69 3.09
N ALA A 25 2.80 -17.26 4.23
CA ALA A 25 1.51 -17.76 4.70
C ALA A 25 0.38 -17.47 3.71
N ALA A 26 0.39 -16.32 3.04
CA ALA A 26 -0.58 -16.01 1.98
C ALA A 26 -0.48 -16.98 0.79
N LYS A 27 0.73 -17.39 0.39
CA LYS A 27 0.93 -18.43 -0.64
C LYS A 27 0.37 -19.78 -0.21
N GLU A 28 0.64 -20.18 1.02
CA GLU A 28 0.09 -21.41 1.61
C GLU A 28 -1.44 -21.38 1.65
N ASN A 29 -2.02 -20.18 1.78
CA ASN A 29 -3.46 -19.92 1.74
C ASN A 29 -4.02 -19.63 0.33
N GLN A 30 -3.33 -20.15 -0.69
CA GLN A 30 -3.75 -20.19 -2.09
C GLN A 30 -3.72 -18.84 -2.83
N MET A 31 -3.07 -17.81 -2.28
CA MET A 31 -2.77 -16.59 -3.04
C MET A 31 -1.56 -16.84 -3.93
N LYS A 32 -1.71 -16.72 -5.25
CA LYS A 32 -0.59 -16.99 -6.16
C LYS A 32 0.36 -15.81 -6.29
N ASP A 33 -0.16 -14.59 -6.14
CA ASP A 33 0.63 -13.36 -6.16
C ASP A 33 0.27 -12.45 -4.96
N PRO A 34 0.78 -12.77 -3.75
CA PRO A 34 0.39 -12.06 -2.54
C PRO A 34 1.01 -10.67 -2.45
N THR A 35 0.15 -9.66 -2.36
CA THR A 35 0.53 -8.26 -2.13
C THR A 35 -0.06 -7.76 -0.82
N ILE A 36 0.70 -6.94 -0.09
CA ILE A 36 0.24 -6.29 1.14
C ILE A 36 -0.52 -5.03 0.73
N ILE A 37 -1.79 -4.92 1.11
CA ILE A 37 -2.61 -3.74 0.80
C ILE A 37 -2.64 -2.75 1.96
N SER A 38 -2.61 -3.25 3.19
CA SER A 38 -2.51 -2.46 4.40
C SER A 38 -1.85 -3.28 5.50
N TRP A 39 -1.33 -2.60 6.51
CA TRP A 39 -0.71 -3.24 7.66
C TRP A 39 -0.86 -2.36 8.90
N HIS A 40 -0.72 -3.00 10.05
CA HIS A 40 -0.75 -2.38 11.35
C HIS A 40 0.31 -3.00 12.25
N ARG A 41 0.79 -2.21 13.22
CA ARG A 41 1.68 -2.67 14.26
C ARG A 41 1.09 -2.29 15.61
N SER A 42 0.76 -3.28 16.42
CA SER A 42 0.06 -3.12 17.70
C SER A 42 0.90 -2.40 18.77
N ASN A 43 2.22 -2.32 18.57
CA ASN A 43 3.13 -1.66 19.51
C ASN A 43 3.34 -0.18 19.15
N ARG A 44 2.91 0.72 20.06
CA ARG A 44 2.88 2.20 19.92
C ARG A 44 4.24 2.89 19.79
N LEU A 45 5.35 2.14 19.81
CA LEU A 45 6.72 2.63 19.63
C LEU A 45 7.20 2.28 18.21
N GLY A 46 6.60 2.88 17.19
CA GLY A 46 6.94 2.61 15.79
C GLY A 46 6.17 3.46 14.80
N ALA A 47 6.55 3.37 13.52
CA ALA A 47 5.93 4.10 12.42
C ALA A 47 4.42 3.92 12.43
N THR A 48 3.70 5.01 12.67
CA THR A 48 2.24 5.06 12.66
C THR A 48 1.76 4.88 11.23
N PRO A 49 0.77 4.01 10.97
CA PRO A 49 0.14 3.95 9.66
C PRO A 49 -0.53 5.32 9.36
N PRO A 50 -0.80 5.65 8.08
CA PRO A 50 -1.36 6.94 7.69
C PRO A 50 -2.54 7.36 8.57
N TYR A 51 -2.51 8.58 9.11
CA TYR A 51 -3.61 9.11 9.92
C TYR A 51 -4.67 9.75 9.01
N TYR A 52 -5.93 9.39 9.22
CA TYR A 52 -7.08 9.95 8.53
C TYR A 52 -8.05 10.56 9.55
N ASP A 53 -8.43 11.82 9.34
CA ASP A 53 -9.37 12.49 10.25
C ASP A 53 -10.72 11.76 10.32
N GLY A 54 -11.18 11.50 11.55
CA GLY A 54 -12.40 10.75 11.82
C GLY A 54 -12.28 9.22 11.74
N ALA A 55 -11.13 8.70 11.30
CA ALA A 55 -10.86 7.25 11.31
C ALA A 55 -10.27 6.80 12.65
N ASN A 56 -10.62 5.60 13.10
CA ASN A 56 -10.02 5.01 14.30
C ASN A 56 -8.65 4.39 13.93
N PRO A 57 -7.52 4.92 14.44
CA PRO A 57 -6.16 4.44 14.15
C PRO A 57 -5.97 2.93 14.31
N GLU A 58 -6.68 2.33 15.26
CA GLU A 58 -6.54 0.91 15.62
C GLU A 58 -7.27 -0.03 14.64
N THR A 59 -8.19 0.48 13.81
CA THR A 59 -9.09 -0.38 13.00
C THR A 59 -9.27 0.06 11.55
N TRP A 60 -8.82 1.27 11.18
CA TRP A 60 -9.06 1.77 9.82
C TRP A 60 -8.31 0.96 8.76
N TRP A 61 -7.12 0.47 9.10
CA TRP A 61 -6.25 -0.28 8.19
C TRP A 61 -6.90 -1.58 7.74
N GLU A 62 -7.65 -2.24 8.63
CA GLU A 62 -8.41 -3.45 8.36
C GLU A 62 -9.53 -3.15 7.35
N LYS A 63 -10.35 -2.12 7.63
CA LYS A 63 -11.44 -1.69 6.75
C LYS A 63 -10.95 -1.23 5.39
N PHE A 64 -9.85 -0.48 5.35
CA PHE A 64 -9.21 -0.06 4.11
C PHE A 64 -8.72 -1.28 3.32
N GLY A 65 -8.05 -2.23 3.98
CA GLY A 65 -7.52 -3.41 3.32
C GLY A 65 -8.62 -4.29 2.75
N GLU A 66 -9.64 -4.63 3.55
CA GLU A 66 -10.79 -5.42 3.09
C GLU A 66 -11.55 -4.69 1.96
N GLY A 67 -11.77 -3.38 2.11
CA GLY A 67 -12.46 -2.54 1.12
C GLY A 67 -11.75 -2.43 -0.23
N ASN A 68 -10.43 -2.60 -0.27
CA ASN A 68 -9.63 -2.54 -1.50
C ASN A 68 -9.24 -3.94 -2.03
N GLY A 69 -9.98 -4.99 -1.67
CA GLY A 69 -9.79 -6.33 -2.22
C GLY A 69 -8.89 -7.25 -1.39
N GLY A 70 -8.59 -6.87 -0.15
CA GLY A 70 -7.98 -7.72 0.85
C GLY A 70 -8.85 -8.95 1.16
N GLY A 71 -8.24 -10.13 1.09
CA GLY A 71 -8.94 -11.41 1.27
C GLY A 71 -8.39 -12.28 2.40
N LEU A 72 -7.26 -11.90 2.99
CA LEU A 72 -6.60 -12.63 4.07
C LEU A 72 -5.88 -11.66 5.01
N GLU A 73 -6.19 -11.73 6.30
CA GLU A 73 -5.40 -11.11 7.36
C GLU A 73 -4.36 -12.11 7.87
N VAL A 74 -3.12 -11.64 8.04
CA VAL A 74 -2.03 -12.42 8.64
C VAL A 74 -1.47 -11.67 9.83
N SER A 75 -1.63 -12.25 11.02
CA SER A 75 -0.97 -11.81 12.25
C SER A 75 0.37 -12.50 12.43
N VAL A 76 1.41 -11.74 12.81
CA VAL A 76 2.77 -12.26 13.04
C VAL A 76 3.29 -11.84 14.40
N GLY A 77 3.66 -12.84 15.21
CA GLY A 77 4.33 -12.69 16.51
C GLY A 77 3.46 -12.00 17.56
N GLU A 78 2.63 -12.74 18.31
CA GLU A 78 1.73 -12.19 19.34
C GLU A 78 0.97 -10.92 18.88
N ASP A 79 0.56 -10.90 17.62
CA ASP A 79 -0.11 -9.75 16.97
C ASP A 79 0.72 -8.45 16.93
N ASP A 80 2.06 -8.55 17.00
CA ASP A 80 2.99 -7.42 16.85
C ASP A 80 2.77 -6.73 15.50
N TYR A 81 2.57 -7.50 14.43
CA TYR A 81 2.20 -7.02 13.11
C TYR A 81 0.97 -7.74 12.57
N GLN A 82 0.12 -6.98 11.88
CA GLN A 82 -1.04 -7.48 11.16
C GLN A 82 -0.97 -6.97 9.72
N PHE A 83 -1.20 -7.86 8.76
CA PHE A 83 -1.14 -7.54 7.33
C PHE A 83 -2.43 -7.96 6.66
N ILE A 84 -3.03 -7.07 5.88
CA ILE A 84 -4.08 -7.43 4.95
C ILE A 84 -3.43 -7.76 3.61
N MET A 85 -3.72 -8.96 3.12
CA MET A 85 -3.16 -9.54 1.91
C MET A 85 -4.23 -9.59 0.82
N MET A 86 -3.83 -9.28 -0.41
CA MET A 86 -4.62 -9.45 -1.63
C MET A 86 -3.89 -10.36 -2.61
N ASP A 87 -4.64 -11.01 -3.51
CA ASP A 87 -4.06 -11.71 -4.67
C ASP A 87 -4.04 -10.75 -5.88
N ALA A 88 -2.85 -10.34 -6.31
CA ALA A 88 -2.67 -9.30 -7.31
C ALA A 88 -2.84 -9.79 -8.76
N ARG A 89 -3.08 -11.09 -9.01
CA ARG A 89 -3.19 -11.65 -10.37
C ARG A 89 -4.28 -11.02 -11.25
N GLY A 90 -5.30 -10.40 -10.65
CA GLY A 90 -6.37 -9.72 -11.37
C GLY A 90 -6.05 -8.27 -11.76
N PHE A 91 -4.90 -7.75 -11.32
CA PHE A 91 -4.48 -6.39 -11.54
C PHE A 91 -3.43 -6.33 -12.63
N GLU A 92 -3.55 -5.34 -13.51
CA GLU A 92 -2.49 -5.06 -14.46
C GLU A 92 -1.27 -4.54 -13.70
N THR A 93 -0.10 -5.13 -13.98
CA THR A 93 1.14 -4.50 -13.54
C THR A 93 1.32 -3.25 -14.40
N VAL A 94 1.32 -2.09 -13.77
CA VAL A 94 1.52 -0.80 -14.46
C VAL A 94 2.91 -0.75 -15.13
N GLY A 95 3.80 -1.72 -14.89
CA GLY A 95 5.19 -1.70 -15.32
C GLY A 95 5.94 -0.57 -14.63
N ASP A 96 7.21 -0.37 -15.01
CA ASP A 96 7.90 0.88 -14.69
C ASP A 96 7.30 1.98 -15.58
N VAL A 97 6.17 2.54 -15.17
CA VAL A 97 5.70 3.83 -15.67
C VAL A 97 6.24 4.87 -14.71
N PRO A 98 7.47 5.39 -14.94
CA PRO A 98 8.08 6.32 -14.02
C PRO A 98 7.18 7.53 -13.89
N LEU A 99 6.63 7.71 -12.69
CA LEU A 99 5.88 8.90 -12.32
C LEU A 99 6.84 9.91 -11.71
N ARG A 100 6.52 11.19 -11.90
CA ARG A 100 7.20 12.28 -11.17
C ARG A 100 6.22 13.36 -10.79
N ASN A 101 6.55 14.05 -9.71
CA ASN A 101 5.80 15.22 -9.29
C ASN A 101 6.36 16.47 -9.97
N LEU A 102 5.48 17.31 -10.49
CA LEU A 102 5.80 18.65 -10.98
C LEU A 102 4.84 19.66 -10.34
N THR A 103 5.29 20.90 -10.25
CA THR A 103 4.47 22.02 -9.80
C THR A 103 4.40 23.04 -10.93
N ASP A 104 3.20 23.50 -11.25
CA ASP A 104 3.05 24.59 -12.21
C ASP A 104 3.47 25.94 -11.61
N ARG A 105 3.32 27.02 -12.37
CA ARG A 105 3.71 28.37 -11.93
C ARG A 105 2.81 28.91 -10.81
N ASP A 106 1.60 28.39 -10.69
CA ASP A 106 0.60 28.82 -9.72
C ASP A 106 0.68 28.01 -8.41
N GLY A 107 1.60 27.04 -8.34
CA GLY A 107 1.84 26.22 -7.16
C GLY A 107 1.04 24.91 -7.14
N ASN A 108 0.32 24.57 -8.21
CA ASN A 108 -0.51 23.38 -8.23
C ASN A 108 0.34 22.11 -8.44
N PRO A 109 0.18 21.06 -7.61
CA PRO A 109 0.91 19.81 -7.76
C PRO A 109 0.28 18.90 -8.80
N TYR A 110 1.11 18.28 -9.63
CA TYR A 110 0.73 17.30 -10.64
C TYR A 110 1.54 16.02 -10.50
N LEU A 111 0.87 14.89 -10.77
CA LEU A 111 1.50 13.59 -10.98
C LEU A 111 1.63 13.35 -12.49
N CYS A 112 2.85 13.15 -12.98
CA CYS A 112 3.15 13.10 -14.41
C CYS A 112 3.78 11.76 -14.84
N LEU A 113 3.29 11.22 -15.96
CA LEU A 113 3.86 10.08 -16.68
C LEU A 113 5.14 10.53 -17.38
N THR A 114 6.31 10.16 -16.83
CA THR A 114 7.62 10.59 -17.35
C THR A 114 7.84 10.30 -18.85
N PRO A 115 7.38 9.17 -19.43
CA PRO A 115 7.52 8.93 -20.87
C PRO A 115 6.81 9.97 -21.75
N LEU A 116 5.64 10.46 -21.32
CA LEU A 116 4.85 11.45 -22.07
C LEU A 116 5.28 12.89 -21.74
N GLN A 117 5.59 13.13 -20.46
CA GLN A 117 6.05 14.42 -19.97
C GLN A 117 7.41 14.79 -20.56
N GLY A 118 8.30 13.82 -20.73
CA GLY A 118 9.68 14.01 -21.18
C GLY A 118 10.59 14.44 -20.02
N ARG A 119 11.77 13.82 -19.91
CA ARG A 119 12.64 13.92 -18.72
C ARG A 119 13.05 15.35 -18.33
N ASP A 120 13.17 16.27 -19.28
CA ASP A 120 13.68 17.62 -19.00
C ASP A 120 12.58 18.68 -18.86
N SER A 121 11.31 18.34 -19.10
CA SER A 121 10.21 19.31 -19.10
C SER A 121 9.68 19.60 -17.69
N ALA A 122 9.99 20.77 -17.13
CA ALA A 122 9.49 21.19 -15.82
C ALA A 122 8.03 21.69 -15.83
N THR A 123 7.41 21.85 -17.00
CA THR A 123 6.03 22.36 -17.14
C THR A 123 5.05 21.22 -17.38
N PRO A 124 4.07 20.97 -16.49
CA PRO A 124 3.11 19.88 -16.65
C PRO A 124 2.39 19.93 -18.01
N LYS A 125 2.39 18.81 -18.75
CA LYS A 125 1.64 18.69 -19.99
C LYS A 125 0.27 18.06 -19.73
N PRO A 126 -0.83 18.61 -20.25
CA PRO A 126 -2.18 18.08 -20.03
C PRO A 126 -2.34 16.60 -20.39
N GLU A 127 -1.65 16.14 -21.44
CA GLU A 127 -1.69 14.76 -21.92
C GLU A 127 -0.82 13.79 -21.10
N ALA A 128 0.04 14.30 -20.22
CA ALA A 128 1.00 13.51 -19.45
C ALA A 128 0.80 13.63 -17.94
N CYS A 129 0.07 14.64 -17.48
CA CYS A 129 -0.01 15.02 -16.07
C CYS A 129 -1.45 15.18 -15.64
N ILE A 130 -1.74 14.72 -14.43
CA ILE A 130 -3.04 14.90 -13.78
C ILE A 130 -2.82 15.70 -12.48
N LEU A 131 -3.77 16.55 -12.13
CA LEU A 131 -3.73 17.31 -10.87
C LEU A 131 -3.71 16.30 -9.71
N LEU A 132 -2.79 16.46 -8.76
CA LEU A 132 -2.58 15.46 -7.72
C LEU A 132 -3.85 15.25 -6.86
N ASP A 133 -4.58 16.33 -6.58
CA ASP A 133 -5.86 16.26 -5.85
C ASP A 133 -6.94 15.51 -6.65
N GLY A 134 -6.95 15.65 -7.97
CA GLY A 134 -7.85 14.89 -8.85
C GLY A 134 -7.48 13.41 -8.89
N TRP A 135 -6.18 13.08 -8.93
CA TRP A 135 -5.72 11.69 -8.90
C TRP A 135 -6.10 10.97 -7.62
N ALA A 136 -5.98 11.65 -6.47
CA ALA A 136 -6.37 11.09 -5.18
C ALA A 136 -7.88 10.87 -5.06
N ALA A 137 -8.69 11.63 -5.82
CA ALA A 137 -10.14 11.54 -5.82
C ALA A 137 -10.68 10.47 -6.80
N ASP A 138 -10.02 10.22 -7.93
CA ASP A 138 -10.49 9.32 -9.01
C ASP A 138 -10.04 7.84 -8.85
N GLN A 139 -9.81 7.37 -7.62
CA GLN A 139 -9.43 5.97 -7.35
C GLN A 139 -10.63 4.98 -7.38
N TYR A 140 -11.70 5.28 -8.14
CA TYR A 140 -12.96 4.51 -8.17
C TYR A 140 -13.14 3.69 -9.45
#